data_AF-A0A3D5M2K9-F1
#
_entry.id   AF-A0A3D5M2K9-F1
#
_cell.length_a   1.000
_cell.length_b   1.000
_cell.length_c   1.000
_cell.angle_alpha   90.00
_cell.angle_beta   90.00
_cell.angle_gamma   90.00
#
_symmetry.space_group_name_H-M   'P 1'
#
loop_
_entity.id
_entity.type
_entity.pdbx_description
1 polymer ?
#
loop_
_entity_poly.entity_id
_entity_poly.type
_entity_poly.pdbx_seq_one_letter_code
_entity_poly.pdbx_strand_id
1 'polypeptide(L)'
;MTGFESIAIPDSLVDEVPLLIGNFLYDLGERGRISGGVGLRSWINALGSEFSRTRSGETASIERVASKIGRNDPCPCGSELKYKKCCLRLLDDESPK
;
A
#
# COMPACT_ATOMS: atom_id res chain seq x y z
N MET A 1 25.10 12.21 -12.62
CA MET A 1 24.69 10.83 -12.31
C MET A 1 23.60 10.47 -13.29
N THR A 2 23.93 9.76 -14.36
CA THR A 2 22.93 9.17 -15.26
C THR A 2 22.12 8.19 -14.44
N GLY A 3 20.80 8.41 -14.32
CA GLY A 3 19.91 7.48 -13.62
C GLY A 3 20.06 6.07 -14.19
N PHE A 4 19.80 5.06 -13.37
CA PHE A 4 19.69 3.69 -13.88
C PHE A 4 18.66 3.70 -15.01
N GLU A 5 19.05 3.24 -16.21
CA GLU A 5 18.09 2.97 -17.27
C GLU A 5 16.99 2.08 -16.69
N SER A 6 15.74 2.41 -16.99
CA SER A 6 14.60 1.63 -16.50
C SER A 6 14.78 0.18 -16.94
N ILE A 7 15.03 -0.73 -15.98
CA ILE A 7 14.99 -2.15 -16.25
C ILE A 7 13.53 -2.50 -16.55
N ALA A 8 13.26 -2.76 -17.83
CA ALA A 8 11.99 -3.33 -18.25
C ALA A 8 11.99 -4.82 -17.87
N ILE A 9 11.07 -5.20 -16.99
CA ILE A 9 10.84 -6.61 -16.67
C ILE A 9 10.02 -7.19 -17.83
N PRO A 10 10.44 -8.30 -18.46
CA PRO A 10 9.68 -8.91 -19.54
C PRO A 10 8.34 -9.43 -19.02
N ASP A 11 7.27 -9.30 -19.82
CA ASP A 11 5.90 -9.66 -19.43
C ASP A 11 5.78 -11.08 -18.87
N SER A 12 6.58 -12.02 -19.37
CA SER A 12 6.61 -13.41 -18.92
C SER A 12 7.11 -13.58 -17.48
N LEU A 13 7.89 -12.63 -16.96
CA LEU A 13 8.48 -12.69 -15.61
C LEU A 13 7.75 -11.80 -14.61
N VAL A 14 6.79 -10.98 -15.05
CA VAL A 14 6.19 -10.00 -14.13
C VAL A 14 5.44 -10.70 -13.01
N ASP A 15 4.72 -11.79 -13.29
CA ASP A 15 4.00 -12.54 -12.24
C ASP A 15 4.94 -13.29 -11.28
N GLU A 16 6.21 -13.45 -11.63
CA GLU A 16 7.24 -14.03 -10.74
C GLU A 16 7.87 -13.02 -9.79
N VAL A 17 7.62 -11.71 -9.99
CA VAL A 17 8.24 -10.63 -9.20
C VAL A 17 8.08 -10.81 -7.69
N PRO A 18 6.88 -11.15 -7.14
CA PRO A 18 6.73 -11.41 -5.71
C PRO A 18 7.66 -12.52 -5.21
N LEU A 19 7.79 -13.61 -5.97
CA LEU A 19 8.67 -14.72 -5.61
C LEU A 19 10.15 -14.30 -5.65
N LEU A 20 10.56 -13.55 -6.67
CA LEU A 20 11.92 -13.04 -6.81
C LEU A 20 12.29 -12.11 -5.64
N ILE A 21 11.42 -11.16 -5.30
CA ILE A 21 11.60 -10.26 -4.17
C ILE A 21 11.63 -11.06 -2.86
N GLY A 22 10.70 -12.01 -2.67
CA GLY A 22 10.66 -12.85 -1.49
C GLY A 22 11.94 -13.66 -1.29
N ASN A 23 12.47 -14.28 -2.34
CA ASN A 23 13.73 -15.02 -2.30
C ASN A 23 14.93 -14.10 -2.02
N PHE A 24 14.95 -12.90 -2.59
CA PHE A 24 15.99 -11.91 -2.31
C PHE A 24 16.00 -11.47 -0.84
N LEU A 25 14.84 -11.15 -0.28
CA LEU A 25 14.73 -10.77 1.14
C LEU A 25 15.10 -11.91 2.10
N TYR A 26 14.79 -13.15 1.72
CA TYR A 26 15.26 -14.33 2.45
C TYR A 26 16.79 -14.44 2.44
N ASP A 27 17.42 -14.32 1.27
CA ASP A 27 18.89 -14.37 1.15
C ASP A 27 19.57 -13.25 1.95
N LEU A 28 19.03 -12.03 1.93
CA LEU A 28 19.52 -10.94 2.79
C LEU A 28 19.38 -11.27 4.29
N GLY A 29 18.31 -11.98 4.66
CA GLY A 29 18.09 -12.44 6.03
C GLY A 29 19.14 -13.44 6.47
N GLU A 30 19.42 -14.45 5.63
CA GLU A 30 20.46 -15.46 5.87
C GLU A 30 21.85 -14.83 5.98
N ARG A 31 22.12 -13.75 5.25
CA ARG A 31 23.37 -12.98 5.32
C ARG A 31 23.45 -12.01 6.50
N GLY A 32 22.42 -11.94 7.35
CA GLY A 32 22.34 -10.98 8.45
C GLY A 32 22.36 -9.53 7.99
N ARG A 33 21.89 -9.25 6.76
CA ARG A 33 21.77 -7.90 6.19
C ARG A 33 20.41 -7.26 6.51
N ILE A 34 19.40 -8.09 6.81
CA ILE A 34 18.07 -7.64 7.23
C ILE A 34 17.52 -8.59 8.30
N SER A 35 16.77 -8.05 9.26
CA SER A 35 16.04 -8.87 10.23
C SER A 35 14.73 -9.38 9.63
N GLY A 36 14.34 -10.61 9.98
CA GLY A 36 13.03 -11.15 9.60
C GLY A 36 12.88 -11.54 8.13
N GLY A 37 13.96 -11.84 7.41
CA GLY A 37 13.92 -12.21 5.98
C GLY A 37 12.96 -13.36 5.64
N VAL A 38 12.86 -14.39 6.50
CA VAL A 38 11.88 -15.49 6.36
C VAL A 38 10.44 -15.00 6.44
N GLY A 39 10.17 -14.10 7.38
CA GLY A 39 8.86 -13.47 7.54
C GLY A 39 8.53 -12.64 6.30
N LEU A 40 9.42 -11.73 5.92
CA LEU A 40 9.24 -10.89 4.74
C LEU A 40 8.99 -11.70 3.46
N ARG A 41 9.73 -12.80 3.23
CA ARG A 41 9.47 -13.73 2.12
C ARG A 41 8.04 -14.27 2.15
N SER A 42 7.59 -14.72 3.31
CA SER A 42 6.24 -15.29 3.47
C SER A 42 5.16 -14.25 3.18
N TRP A 43 5.33 -13.02 3.67
CA TRP A 43 4.40 -11.92 3.43
C TRP A 43 4.34 -11.53 1.95
N ILE A 44 5.50 -11.35 1.30
CA ILE A 44 5.54 -10.99 -0.13
C ILE A 44 4.92 -12.08 -1.00
N ASN A 45 5.21 -13.36 -0.73
CA ASN A 45 4.62 -14.46 -1.47
C ASN A 45 3.09 -14.51 -1.30
N ALA A 46 2.57 -14.23 -0.10
CA ALA A 46 1.14 -14.17 0.15
C ALA A 46 0.44 -13.05 -0.65
N LEU A 47 1.15 -11.96 -0.95
CA LEU A 47 0.66 -10.86 -1.78
C LEU A 47 0.65 -11.18 -3.28
N GLY A 48 1.23 -12.31 -3.72
CA GLY A 48 1.40 -12.61 -5.15
C GLY A 48 0.08 -12.61 -5.95
N SER A 49 -0.99 -13.18 -5.38
CA SER A 49 -2.30 -13.20 -6.05
C SER A 49 -2.91 -11.81 -6.23
N GLU A 50 -2.61 -10.87 -5.31
CA GLU A 50 -3.09 -9.49 -5.38
C GLU A 50 -2.21 -8.67 -6.32
N PHE A 51 -0.91 -8.94 -6.34
CA PHE A 51 0.02 -8.35 -7.29
C PHE A 51 -0.42 -8.63 -8.74
N SER A 52 -0.77 -9.87 -9.09
CA SER A 52 -1.25 -10.19 -10.45
C SER A 52 -2.61 -9.55 -10.77
N ARG A 53 -3.53 -9.48 -9.80
CA ARG A 53 -4.86 -8.83 -9.98
C ARG A 53 -4.75 -7.32 -10.19
N THR A 54 -3.98 -6.64 -9.35
CA THR A 54 -3.77 -5.19 -9.51
C THR A 54 -3.07 -4.86 -10.82
N ARG A 55 -2.17 -5.72 -11.30
CA ARG A 55 -1.52 -5.60 -12.60
C ARG A 55 -2.47 -5.79 -13.79
N SER A 56 -3.42 -6.73 -13.73
CA SER A 56 -4.43 -6.93 -14.77
C SER A 56 -5.46 -5.78 -14.83
N GLY A 57 -5.37 -4.83 -13.90
CA GLY A 57 -6.33 -3.73 -13.75
C GLY A 57 -7.58 -4.15 -12.97
N GLU A 58 -7.63 -5.37 -12.44
CA GLU A 58 -8.69 -5.84 -11.57
C GLU A 58 -8.53 -5.23 -10.18
N THR A 59 -9.31 -4.18 -9.89
CA THR A 59 -9.39 -3.59 -8.55
C THR A 59 -10.73 -3.92 -7.92
N ALA A 60 -10.71 -4.52 -6.74
CA ALA A 60 -11.92 -4.71 -5.95
C ALA A 60 -12.38 -3.36 -5.39
N SER A 61 -13.63 -2.99 -5.64
CA SER A 61 -14.25 -1.85 -4.97
C SER A 61 -14.32 -2.13 -3.47
N ILE A 62 -13.71 -1.28 -2.65
CA ILE A 62 -13.82 -1.38 -1.20
C ILE A 62 -15.19 -0.84 -0.80
N GLU A 63 -16.08 -1.73 -0.38
CA GLU A 63 -17.33 -1.33 0.26
C GLU A 63 -17.00 -0.74 1.64
N ARG A 64 -17.39 0.52 1.85
CA ARG A 64 -17.18 1.17 3.15
C ARG A 64 -18.13 0.54 4.16
N VAL A 65 -17.59 -0.32 5.03
CA VAL A 65 -18.33 -0.90 6.17
C VAL A 65 -18.77 0.20 7.16
N ALA A 66 -18.01 1.30 7.23
CA ALA A 66 -18.35 2.44 8.06
C ALA A 66 -19.53 3.22 7.48
N SER A 67 -20.51 3.55 8.34
CA SER A 67 -21.57 4.49 8.01
C SER A 67 -20.97 5.81 7.52
N LYS A 68 -21.56 6.39 6.47
CA LYS A 68 -21.16 7.72 5.97
C LYS A 68 -21.27 8.72 7.13
N ILE A 69 -20.13 9.23 7.58
CA ILE A 69 -20.11 10.29 8.59
C ILE A 69 -20.74 11.56 8.00
N GLY A 70 -21.75 12.08 8.67
CA GLY A 70 -22.42 13.32 8.31
C GLY A 70 -21.51 14.53 8.58
N ARG A 71 -21.59 15.53 7.71
CA ARG A 71 -20.80 16.78 7.80
C ARG A 71 -20.96 17.50 9.15
N ASN A 72 -22.08 17.32 9.84
CA ASN A 72 -22.36 17.93 11.14
C ASN A 72 -22.18 17.00 12.34
N ASP A 73 -21.85 15.73 12.14
CA ASP A 73 -21.71 14.73 13.21
C ASP A 73 -20.47 15.02 14.07
N PRO A 74 -20.43 14.54 15.33
CA PRO A 74 -19.22 14.60 16.15
C PRO A 74 -18.03 13.97 15.43
N CYS A 75 -16.88 14.62 15.48
CA CYS A 75 -15.69 14.15 14.79
C CYS A 75 -15.13 12.88 15.49
N PRO A 76 -14.86 11.78 14.74
CA PRO A 76 -14.44 10.51 15.31
C PRO A 76 -13.00 10.53 15.85
N CYS A 77 -12.27 11.63 15.66
CA CYS A 77 -10.96 11.84 16.27
C CYS A 77 -11.03 12.26 17.76
N GLY A 78 -12.23 12.48 18.30
CA GLY A 78 -12.42 12.84 19.72
C GLY A 78 -12.31 14.32 20.04
N SER A 79 -12.32 15.21 19.03
CA SER A 79 -12.20 16.66 19.24
C SER A 79 -13.47 17.35 19.72
N GLU A 80 -14.59 16.62 19.85
CA GLU A 80 -15.95 17.14 20.14
C GLU A 80 -16.49 18.16 19.11
N LEU A 81 -15.70 18.54 18.11
CA LEU A 81 -16.11 19.41 17.02
C LEU A 81 -16.96 18.65 16.00
N LYS A 82 -17.78 19.39 15.24
CA LYS A 82 -18.45 18.84 14.04
C LYS A 82 -17.40 18.39 13.02
N TYR A 83 -17.62 17.27 12.33
CA TYR A 83 -16.69 16.70 11.34
C TYR A 83 -16.20 17.75 10.32
N LYS A 84 -17.10 18.63 9.83
CA LYS A 84 -16.76 19.73 8.91
C LYS A 84 -15.83 20.81 9.43
N LYS A 85 -15.73 20.95 10.76
CA LYS A 85 -14.88 21.93 11.43
C LYS A 85 -13.58 21.29 11.93
N CYS A 86 -13.40 19.98 11.77
CA CYS A 86 -12.25 19.23 12.23
C CYS A 86 -11.64 18.42 11.08
N CYS A 87 -11.76 17.09 11.07
CA CYS A 87 -11.05 16.23 10.12
C CYS A 87 -11.42 16.45 8.65
N LEU A 88 -12.63 16.93 8.33
CA LEU A 88 -12.97 17.22 6.93
C LEU A 88 -12.12 18.36 6.35
N ARG A 89 -11.86 19.41 7.16
CA ARG A 89 -10.99 20.52 6.76
C ARG A 89 -9.54 20.11 6.54
N LEU A 90 -9.10 18.99 7.10
CA LEU A 90 -7.75 18.45 6.90
C LEU A 90 -7.64 17.62 5.61
N LEU A 91 -8.76 17.25 5.00
CA LEU A 91 -8.83 16.47 3.77
C LEU A 91 -9.17 17.34 2.54
N ASP A 92 -9.75 18.51 2.76
CA ASP A 92 -9.99 19.51 1.73
C ASP A 92 -8.67 20.27 1.47
N ASP A 93 -8.07 20.12 0.28
CA ASP A 93 -6.82 20.78 -0.19
C ASP A 93 -6.94 22.31 -0.33
N GLU A 94 -7.86 22.97 0.39
CA GLU A 94 -7.85 24.43 0.51
C GLU A 94 -6.80 24.84 1.53
N SER A 95 -5.55 24.78 1.08
CA SER A 95 -4.45 25.58 1.61
C SER A 95 -4.91 27.04 1.73
N PRO A 96 -4.70 27.72 2.86
CA PRO A 96 -4.90 29.16 2.92
C PRO A 96 -3.98 29.81 1.87
N LYS A 97 -4.54 30.61 0.96
CA LYS A 97 -3.77 31.62 0.23
C LYS A 97 -3.38 32.75 1.17
#